data_AF-A0A5S3XS19-F1
#
_entry.id   AF-A0A5S3XS19-F1
#
_cell.length_a   1.000
_cell.length_b   1.000
_cell.length_c   1.000
_cell.angle_alpha   90.00
_cell.angle_beta   90.00
_cell.angle_gamma   90.00
#
_symmetry.space_group_name_H-M   'P 1'
#
loop_
_entity.id
_entity.type
_entity.pdbx_description
1 polymer ?
#
loop_
_entity_poly.entity_id
_entity_poly.type
_entity_poly.pdbx_seq_one_letter_code
_entity_poly.pdbx_strand_id
1 'polypeptide(L)'
;MEHVKKQQGIVLVTAMVMIVAVTAVAVTLMSSSSIDLKITNAAQEREQAENLLIGEVQRVIQSESKKPSGSNHFLMSPQQLEIDQNKAFSGEHNTDNEMRALNSGSMQLNCPRSFKYTKGVMCNLTEISTTVEYGTRTRHRLTVIVGVGQQYISQSQGK
;
A
#
# COMPACT_ATOMS: atom_id res chain seq x y z
N MET A 1 35.62 41.73 -52.79
CA MET A 1 35.25 40.95 -51.58
C MET A 1 36.12 39.71 -51.52
N GLU A 2 37.40 39.87 -51.19
CA GLU A 2 38.45 38.88 -51.47
C GLU A 2 39.07 38.34 -50.16
N HIS A 3 38.23 37.93 -49.21
CA HIS A 3 38.70 37.29 -47.97
C HIS A 3 37.84 36.10 -47.51
N VAL A 4 36.95 35.58 -48.35
CA VAL A 4 36.07 34.45 -47.98
C VAL A 4 36.77 33.09 -48.11
N LYS A 5 37.81 32.97 -48.95
CA LYS A 5 38.51 31.69 -49.20
C LYS A 5 39.50 31.26 -48.10
N LYS A 6 39.95 32.16 -47.23
CA LYS A 6 40.97 31.87 -46.20
C LYS A 6 40.39 31.40 -44.86
N GLN A 7 39.07 31.49 -44.65
CA GLN A 7 38.40 31.11 -43.39
C GLN A 7 37.49 29.87 -43.51
N GLN A 8 37.45 29.18 -44.66
CA GLN A 8 36.56 28.02 -44.84
C GLN A 8 36.91 26.82 -43.94
N GLY A 9 38.18 26.65 -43.57
CA GLY A 9 38.61 25.57 -42.68
C GLY A 9 38.14 25.74 -41.23
N ILE A 10 38.20 26.96 -40.69
CA ILE A 10 37.82 27.20 -39.29
C ILE A 10 36.31 27.12 -39.09
N VAL A 11 35.53 27.58 -40.08
CA VAL A 11 34.06 27.45 -40.05
C VAL A 11 33.64 25.99 -39.94
N LEU A 12 34.27 25.09 -40.72
CA LEU A 12 33.96 23.67 -40.69
C LEU A 12 34.25 23.06 -39.31
N VAL A 13 35.40 23.39 -38.72
CA VAL A 13 35.78 22.90 -37.38
C VAL A 13 34.81 23.43 -36.32
N THR A 14 34.46 24.71 -36.36
CA THR A 14 33.51 25.29 -35.39
C THR A 14 32.11 24.69 -35.50
N ALA A 15 31.62 24.45 -36.72
CA ALA A 15 30.35 23.77 -36.94
C ALA A 15 30.39 22.33 -36.39
N MET A 16 31.50 21.61 -36.60
CA MET A 16 31.65 20.25 -36.11
C MET A 16 31.67 20.19 -34.57
N VAL A 17 32.36 21.14 -33.91
CA VAL A 17 32.38 21.24 -32.44
C VAL A 17 30.98 21.56 -31.89
N MET A 18 30.24 22.48 -32.51
CA MET A 18 28.86 22.76 -32.10
C MET A 18 27.95 21.55 -32.26
N ILE A 19 28.05 20.80 -33.36
CA ILE A 19 27.23 19.60 -33.56
C ILE A 19 27.49 18.56 -32.47
N VAL A 20 28.75 18.31 -32.12
CA VAL A 20 29.10 17.35 -31.05
C VAL A 20 28.59 17.82 -29.69
N ALA A 21 28.67 19.13 -29.40
CA ALA A 21 28.13 19.68 -28.15
C ALA A 21 26.60 19.51 -28.07
N VAL A 22 25.88 19.83 -29.14
CA VAL A 22 24.40 19.72 -29.18
C VAL A 22 23.96 18.27 -29.08
N THR A 23 24.63 17.33 -29.77
CA THR A 23 24.28 15.90 -29.69
C THR A 23 24.54 15.33 -28.30
N ALA A 24 25.59 15.77 -27.60
CA ALA A 24 25.85 15.36 -26.23
C ALA A 24 24.74 15.81 -25.25
N VAL A 25 24.28 17.06 -25.38
CA VAL A 25 23.14 17.54 -24.57
C VAL A 25 21.85 16.81 -24.93
N ALA A 26 21.60 16.54 -26.22
CA ALA A 26 20.42 15.80 -26.65
C ALA A 26 20.37 14.38 -26.06
N VAL A 27 21.48 13.63 -26.12
CA VAL A 27 21.56 12.27 -25.57
C VAL A 27 21.37 12.26 -24.06
N THR A 28 21.98 13.21 -23.35
CA THR A 28 21.81 13.33 -21.89
C THR A 28 20.37 13.65 -21.49
N LEU A 29 19.71 14.56 -22.21
CA LEU A 29 18.28 14.85 -21.99
C LEU A 29 17.39 13.64 -22.25
N MET A 30 17.58 12.95 -23.38
CA MET A 30 16.82 11.72 -23.69
C MET A 30 17.05 10.61 -22.66
N SER A 31 18.27 10.49 -22.15
CA SER A 31 18.62 9.53 -21.11
C SER A 31 17.91 9.86 -19.80
N SER A 32 17.91 11.14 -19.38
CA SER A 32 17.20 11.60 -18.17
C SER A 32 15.70 11.33 -18.27
N SER A 33 15.05 11.72 -19.38
CA SER A 33 13.61 11.50 -19.57
C SER A 33 13.22 10.03 -19.54
N SER A 34 14.07 9.13 -20.05
CA SER A 34 13.82 7.68 -20.00
C SER A 34 13.87 7.13 -18.57
N ILE A 35 14.69 7.72 -17.70
CA ILE A 35 14.74 7.37 -16.27
C ILE A 35 13.49 7.90 -15.58
N ASP A 36 13.13 9.16 -15.82
CA ASP A 36 11.96 9.79 -15.23
C ASP A 36 10.68 9.02 -15.57
N LEU A 37 10.51 8.59 -16.83
CA LEU A 37 9.37 7.77 -17.25
C LEU A 37 9.27 6.43 -16.51
N LYS A 38 10.41 5.78 -16.24
CA LYS A 38 10.42 4.53 -15.47
C LYS A 38 10.04 4.78 -14.01
N ILE A 39 10.50 5.89 -13.44
CA ILE A 39 10.15 6.29 -12.07
C ILE A 39 8.65 6.60 -11.98
N THR A 40 8.11 7.38 -12.91
CA THR A 40 6.68 7.70 -12.92
C THR A 40 5.81 6.46 -13.14
N ASN A 41 6.25 5.51 -13.96
CA ASN A 41 5.52 4.24 -14.13
C ASN A 41 5.59 3.38 -12.85
N ALA A 42 6.76 3.26 -12.23
CA ALA A 42 6.88 2.54 -10.95
C ALA A 42 6.03 3.19 -9.84
N ALA A 43 5.94 4.52 -9.81
CA ALA A 43 5.07 5.24 -8.89
C ALA A 43 3.58 4.96 -9.16
N GLN A 44 3.15 4.99 -10.42
CA GLN A 44 1.77 4.66 -10.81
C GLN A 44 1.39 3.22 -10.48
N GLU A 45 2.28 2.25 -10.76
CA GLU A 45 2.04 0.84 -10.42
C GLU A 45 1.88 0.65 -8.91
N ARG A 46 2.68 1.37 -8.11
CA ARG A 46 2.55 1.35 -6.65
C ARG A 46 1.24 1.99 -6.19
N GLU A 47 0.85 3.14 -6.74
CA GLU A 47 -0.40 3.81 -6.37
C GLU A 47 -1.62 2.94 -6.71
N GLN A 48 -1.60 2.26 -7.87
CA GLN A 48 -2.62 1.29 -8.24
C GLN A 48 -2.67 0.12 -7.25
N ALA A 49 -1.52 -0.40 -6.83
CA ALA A 49 -1.44 -1.45 -5.83
C ALA A 49 -1.97 -0.98 -4.45
N GLU A 50 -1.64 0.24 -4.02
CA GLU A 50 -2.15 0.84 -2.78
C GLU A 50 -3.69 0.98 -2.81
N ASN A 51 -4.25 1.49 -3.91
CA ASN A 51 -5.70 1.60 -4.07
C ASN A 51 -6.40 0.24 -4.06
N LEU A 52 -5.79 -0.76 -4.70
CA LEU A 52 -6.30 -2.13 -4.68
C LEU A 52 -6.29 -2.72 -3.27
N LEU A 53 -5.19 -2.55 -2.52
CA LEU A 53 -5.09 -3.02 -1.14
C LEU A 53 -6.13 -2.35 -0.22
N ILE A 54 -6.32 -1.04 -0.32
CA ILE A 54 -7.31 -0.32 0.49
C ILE A 54 -8.72 -0.82 0.16
N GLY A 55 -9.03 -1.03 -1.12
CA GLY A 55 -10.31 -1.61 -1.55
C GLY A 55 -10.53 -3.03 -1.01
N GLU A 56 -9.49 -3.86 -1.03
CA GLU A 56 -9.55 -5.23 -0.52
C GLU A 56 -9.76 -5.26 1.00
N VAL A 57 -9.05 -4.43 1.76
CA VAL A 57 -9.26 -4.31 3.21
C VAL A 57 -10.70 -3.91 3.52
N GLN A 58 -11.24 -2.92 2.80
CA GLN A 58 -12.63 -2.50 2.97
C GLN A 58 -13.62 -3.62 2.63
N ARG A 59 -13.36 -4.38 1.57
CA ARG A 59 -14.16 -5.54 1.18
C ARG A 59 -14.14 -6.60 2.28
N VAL A 60 -12.98 -6.93 2.84
CA VAL A 60 -12.85 -7.88 3.96
C VAL A 60 -13.68 -7.40 5.15
N ILE A 61 -13.54 -6.13 5.55
CA ILE A 61 -14.32 -5.54 6.65
C ILE A 61 -15.83 -5.62 6.38
N GLN A 62 -16.28 -5.28 5.17
CA GLN A 62 -17.71 -5.37 4.81
C GLN A 62 -18.22 -6.81 4.79
N SER A 63 -17.40 -7.75 4.32
CA SER A 63 -17.75 -9.17 4.26
C SER A 63 -17.93 -9.74 5.67
N GLU A 64 -17.06 -9.37 6.61
CA GLU A 64 -17.15 -9.76 8.02
C GLU A 64 -18.32 -9.07 8.72
N SER A 65 -18.56 -7.79 8.45
CA SER A 65 -19.71 -7.05 9.02
C SER A 65 -21.07 -7.64 8.63
N LYS A 66 -21.17 -8.33 7.48
CA LYS A 66 -22.40 -8.98 7.03
C LYS A 66 -22.60 -10.38 7.63
N LYS A 67 -21.57 -10.96 8.25
CA LYS A 67 -21.67 -12.29 8.88
C LYS A 67 -22.47 -12.22 10.17
N PRO A 68 -23.26 -13.26 10.48
CA PRO A 68 -23.96 -13.35 11.77
C PRO A 68 -22.95 -13.42 12.93
N SER A 69 -23.38 -13.02 14.13
CA SER A 69 -22.50 -12.84 15.31
C SER A 69 -21.69 -14.08 15.72
N GLY A 70 -22.08 -15.29 15.30
CA GLY A 70 -21.33 -16.52 15.56
C GLY A 70 -20.20 -16.84 14.56
N SER A 71 -20.14 -16.13 13.42
CA SER A 71 -19.14 -16.34 12.37
C SER A 71 -18.36 -15.07 12.02
N ASN A 72 -18.66 -13.96 12.69
CA ASN A 72 -17.97 -12.69 12.54
C ASN A 72 -16.70 -12.68 13.38
N HIS A 73 -15.56 -12.59 12.71
CA HIS A 73 -14.25 -12.65 13.36
C HIS A 73 -13.96 -11.44 14.26
N PHE A 74 -14.59 -10.29 14.00
CA PHE A 74 -14.48 -9.10 14.87
C PHE A 74 -15.24 -9.23 16.19
N LEU A 75 -16.19 -10.18 16.28
CA LEU A 75 -16.98 -10.41 17.50
C LEU A 75 -16.55 -11.67 18.26
N MET A 76 -15.64 -12.47 17.69
CA MET A 76 -15.10 -13.66 18.33
C MET A 76 -14.20 -13.31 19.52
N SER A 77 -14.20 -14.16 20.55
CA SER A 77 -13.27 -14.02 21.66
C SER A 77 -11.83 -14.16 21.15
N PRO A 78 -10.84 -13.48 21.78
CA PRO A 78 -9.45 -13.56 21.37
C PRO A 78 -8.94 -15.00 21.28
N GLN A 79 -9.40 -15.86 22.20
CA GLN A 79 -9.04 -17.28 22.24
C GLN A 79 -9.59 -18.05 21.03
N GLN A 80 -10.79 -17.73 20.54
CA GLN A 80 -11.34 -18.37 19.34
C GLN A 80 -10.57 -17.96 18.08
N LEU A 81 -10.06 -16.73 18.06
CA LEU A 81 -9.31 -16.17 16.94
C LEU A 81 -7.82 -16.62 16.94
N GLU A 82 -7.24 -16.88 18.13
CA GLU A 82 -5.90 -17.47 18.28
C GLU A 82 -5.85 -18.98 17.96
N ILE A 83 -6.95 -19.71 18.21
CA ILE A 83 -7.06 -21.15 17.90
C ILE A 83 -7.22 -21.38 16.39
N ASP A 84 -7.91 -20.48 15.68
CA ASP A 84 -8.05 -20.48 14.20
C ASP A 84 -6.89 -19.72 13.54
N GLN A 85 -5.67 -19.95 14.07
CA GLN A 85 -4.35 -19.43 13.66
C GLN A 85 -4.38 -18.70 12.30
N ASN A 86 -4.25 -17.36 12.32
CA ASN A 86 -4.02 -16.54 11.13
C ASN A 86 -4.97 -16.90 9.99
N LYS A 87 -6.23 -16.50 10.10
CA LYS A 87 -7.20 -16.82 9.06
C LYS A 87 -6.81 -16.09 7.78
N ALA A 88 -6.17 -16.85 6.89
CA ALA A 88 -5.86 -16.42 5.56
C ALA A 88 -7.17 -16.41 4.77
N PHE A 89 -7.59 -15.23 4.33
CA PHE A 89 -8.72 -15.12 3.42
C PHE A 89 -8.15 -15.13 2.01
N SER A 90 -8.75 -15.92 1.11
CA SER A 90 -8.44 -15.80 -0.32
C SER A 90 -8.84 -14.40 -0.76
N GLY A 91 -7.85 -13.56 -0.99
CA GLY A 91 -8.07 -12.25 -1.55
C GLY A 91 -8.44 -12.33 -3.03
N GLU A 92 -9.15 -11.32 -3.49
CA GLU A 92 -9.34 -11.12 -4.92
C GLU A 92 -8.06 -10.50 -5.52
N HIS A 93 -7.82 -10.70 -6.82
CA HIS A 93 -6.66 -10.13 -7.52
C HIS A 93 -5.26 -10.53 -6.98
N ASN A 94 -5.09 -11.79 -6.54
CA ASN A 94 -3.79 -12.32 -6.06
C ASN A 94 -3.26 -11.54 -4.84
N THR A 95 -4.17 -11.16 -3.94
CA THR A 95 -3.85 -10.54 -2.66
C THR A 95 -3.89 -11.58 -1.54
N ASP A 96 -2.91 -11.54 -0.65
CA ASP A 96 -2.88 -12.34 0.56
C ASP A 96 -3.44 -11.51 1.70
N ASN A 97 -4.62 -11.91 2.19
CA ASN A 97 -5.26 -11.28 3.34
C ASN A 97 -5.07 -12.16 4.57
N GLU A 98 -4.57 -11.58 5.65
CA GLU A 98 -4.40 -12.24 6.93
C GLU A 98 -5.06 -11.41 8.03
N MET A 99 -5.84 -12.06 8.91
CA MET A 99 -6.39 -11.41 10.10
C MET A 99 -5.80 -12.01 11.38
N ARG A 100 -5.43 -11.14 12.32
CA ARG A 100 -4.84 -11.51 13.61
C ARG A 100 -5.54 -10.81 14.76
N ALA A 101 -5.66 -11.50 15.90
CA ALA A 101 -6.10 -10.88 17.15
C ALA A 101 -4.95 -10.06 17.73
N LEU A 102 -5.21 -8.82 18.16
CA LEU A 102 -4.23 -8.00 18.91
C LEU A 102 -4.46 -8.03 20.43
N ASN A 103 -5.52 -8.67 20.90
CA ASN A 103 -5.74 -8.83 22.33
C ASN A 103 -4.84 -9.94 22.87
N SER A 104 -4.03 -9.63 23.87
CA SER A 104 -3.22 -10.62 24.58
C SER A 104 -4.10 -11.46 25.52
N GLY A 105 -4.55 -12.63 25.08
CA GLY A 105 -5.31 -13.59 25.88
C GLY A 105 -6.78 -13.22 26.17
N SER A 106 -7.35 -13.75 27.26
CA SER A 106 -8.78 -13.59 27.62
C SER A 106 -9.18 -12.22 28.15
N MET A 107 -8.27 -11.24 28.13
CA MET A 107 -8.47 -9.96 28.78
C MET A 107 -9.45 -9.11 27.97
N GLN A 108 -10.51 -8.63 28.61
CA GLN A 108 -11.41 -7.64 28.01
C GLN A 108 -10.68 -6.28 27.98
N LEU A 109 -10.36 -5.79 26.78
CA LEU A 109 -9.73 -4.47 26.64
C LEU A 109 -10.78 -3.37 26.70
N ASN A 110 -10.46 -2.31 27.43
CA ASN A 110 -11.25 -1.08 27.38
C ASN A 110 -11.02 -0.40 26.02
N CYS A 111 -12.09 0.09 25.39
CA CYS A 111 -11.98 0.85 24.16
C CYS A 111 -11.20 2.16 24.35
N PRO A 112 -10.39 2.58 23.36
CA PRO A 112 -9.83 3.93 23.32
C PRO A 112 -10.93 4.97 23.51
N ARG A 113 -10.62 6.04 24.26
CA ARG A 113 -11.61 7.03 24.67
C ARG A 113 -11.98 7.92 23.48
N SER A 114 -13.18 7.75 22.92
CA SER A 114 -13.63 8.64 21.83
C SER A 114 -14.25 9.95 22.31
N PHE A 115 -14.92 10.00 23.48
CA PHE A 115 -15.35 11.29 24.10
C PHE A 115 -15.97 11.13 25.52
N LYS A 116 -16.60 9.99 25.83
CA LYS A 116 -17.13 9.66 27.18
C LYS A 116 -17.00 8.15 27.46
N TYR A 117 -16.69 7.80 28.71
CA TYR A 117 -16.63 6.41 29.15
C TYR A 117 -18.05 5.87 29.40
N THR A 118 -18.42 4.83 28.66
CA THR A 118 -19.64 4.06 28.92
C THR A 118 -19.23 2.80 29.67
N LYS A 119 -19.70 2.67 30.92
CA LYS A 119 -19.49 1.44 31.71
C LYS A 119 -20.05 0.23 30.96
N GLY A 120 -19.28 -0.86 30.92
CA GLY A 120 -19.69 -2.12 30.26
C GLY A 120 -19.40 -2.21 28.76
N VAL A 121 -18.85 -1.17 28.11
CA VAL A 121 -18.40 -1.24 26.72
C VAL A 121 -16.93 -1.67 26.68
N MET A 122 -16.68 -2.79 26.00
CA MET A 122 -15.36 -3.38 25.80
C MET A 122 -15.02 -3.41 24.31
N CYS A 123 -13.75 -3.48 23.98
CA CYS A 123 -13.26 -3.55 22.61
C CYS A 123 -12.57 -4.88 22.33
N ASN A 124 -12.82 -5.38 21.13
CA ASN A 124 -12.04 -6.44 20.51
C ASN A 124 -11.14 -5.78 19.45
N LEU A 125 -9.82 -5.84 19.65
CA LEU A 125 -8.84 -5.32 18.69
C LEU A 125 -8.35 -6.44 17.76
N THR A 126 -8.52 -6.24 16.46
CA THR A 126 -8.06 -7.16 15.42
C THR A 126 -7.23 -6.41 14.38
N GLU A 127 -6.20 -7.03 13.86
CA GLU A 127 -5.36 -6.53 12.77
C GLU A 127 -5.70 -7.25 11.48
N ILE A 128 -5.79 -6.52 10.38
CA ILE A 128 -5.92 -7.04 9.02
C ILE A 128 -4.67 -6.62 8.27
N SER A 129 -3.94 -7.59 7.75
CA SER A 129 -2.76 -7.42 6.93
C SER A 129 -3.08 -7.92 5.52
N THR A 130 -3.14 -7.01 4.55
CA THR A 130 -3.31 -7.38 3.14
C THR A 130 -2.03 -7.09 2.39
N THR A 131 -1.54 -8.09 1.65
CA THR A 131 -0.31 -8.02 0.86
C THR A 131 -0.63 -8.19 -0.62
N VAL A 132 0.03 -7.41 -1.48
CA VAL A 132 0.05 -7.60 -2.92
C VAL A 132 1.49 -7.55 -3.44
N GLU A 133 1.78 -8.39 -4.43
CA GLU A 133 3.01 -8.29 -5.21
C GLU A 133 2.78 -7.41 -6.44
N TYR A 134 3.68 -6.45 -6.69
CA TYR A 134 3.58 -5.51 -7.81
C TYR A 134 4.92 -5.34 -8.53
N GLY A 135 4.86 -4.74 -9.72
CA GLY A 135 6.02 -4.49 -10.57
C GLY A 135 6.40 -5.65 -11.49
N THR A 136 7.34 -5.40 -12.40
CA THR A 136 7.79 -6.39 -13.38
C THR A 136 8.38 -7.62 -12.69
N ARG A 137 7.76 -8.79 -12.91
CA ARG A 137 8.11 -10.08 -12.28
C ARG A 137 7.91 -10.14 -10.75
N THR A 138 6.89 -9.42 -10.24
CA THR A 138 6.42 -9.55 -8.84
C THR A 138 7.51 -9.40 -7.78
N ARG A 139 8.53 -8.56 -8.06
CA ARG A 139 9.69 -8.38 -7.17
C ARG A 139 9.43 -7.46 -5.99
N HIS A 140 8.39 -6.65 -6.06
CA HIS A 140 8.04 -5.72 -5.00
C HIS A 140 6.80 -6.20 -4.28
N ARG A 141 6.83 -6.09 -2.96
CA ARG A 141 5.74 -6.52 -2.10
C ARG A 141 5.29 -5.32 -1.28
N LEU A 142 3.99 -5.06 -1.31
CA LEU A 142 3.36 -3.99 -0.55
C LEU A 142 2.38 -4.63 0.42
N THR A 143 2.47 -4.25 1.69
CA THR A 143 1.58 -4.73 2.74
C THR A 143 0.93 -3.54 3.42
N VAL A 144 -0.39 -3.55 3.47
CA VAL A 144 -1.20 -2.58 4.21
C VAL A 144 -1.72 -3.26 5.46
N ILE A 145 -1.48 -2.64 6.60
CA ILE A 145 -1.88 -3.14 7.92
C ILE A 145 -2.92 -2.17 8.48
N VAL A 146 -4.09 -2.69 8.84
CA VAL A 146 -5.19 -1.92 9.41
C VAL A 146 -5.65 -2.56 10.71
N GLY A 147 -5.72 -1.76 11.77
CA GLY A 147 -6.32 -2.14 13.04
C GLY A 147 -7.82 -1.83 13.06
N VAL A 148 -8.64 -2.81 13.42
CA VAL A 148 -10.08 -2.69 13.62
C VAL A 148 -10.39 -2.88 15.12
N GLY A 149 -11.08 -1.92 15.72
CA GLY A 149 -11.52 -1.99 17.11
C GLY A 149 -13.04 -2.11 17.21
N GLN A 150 -13.54 -3.34 17.42
CA GLN A 150 -14.96 -3.61 17.48
C GLN A 150 -15.47 -3.46 18.92
N GLN A 151 -16.44 -2.57 19.11
CA GLN A 151 -17.08 -2.37 20.42
C GLN A 151 -18.16 -3.43 20.64
N TYR A 152 -18.23 -3.95 21.87
CA TYR A 152 -19.29 -4.84 22.32
C TYR A 152 -19.64 -4.58 23.79
N ILE A 153 -20.84 -4.98 24.19
CA ILE A 153 -21.31 -4.85 25.57
C ILE A 153 -20.97 -6.14 26.33
N SER A 154 -20.19 -6.04 27.40
CA SER A 154 -19.89 -7.18 28.27
C SER A 154 -21.13 -7.54 29.08
N GLN A 155 -21.65 -8.77 28.90
CA GLN A 155 -22.84 -9.25 29.62
C GLN A 155 -22.66 -9.29 31.15
N SER A 156 -21.43 -9.17 31.66
CA SER A 156 -21.16 -9.16 33.11
C SER A 156 -21.57 -7.85 33.81
N GLN A 157 -21.80 -6.76 33.08
CA GLN A 157 -22.12 -5.44 33.66
C GLN A 157 -23.49 -4.91 33.17
N GLY A 158 -24.28 -5.77 32.51
CA GLY A 158 -25.57 -5.44 31.90
C GLY A 158 -26.79 -5.71 32.78
N LYS A 159 -26.67 -5.48 34.09
CA LYS A 159 -27.79 -5.39 35.03
C LYS A 159 -27.57 -4.24 36.01
#